data_AF-A0A3C1E1S9-F1
#
_entry.id   AF-A0A3C1E1S9-F1
#
_cell.length_a   1.000
_cell.length_b   1.000
_cell.length_c   1.000
_cell.angle_alpha   90.00
_cell.angle_beta   90.00
_cell.angle_gamma   90.00
#
_symmetry.space_group_name_H-M   'P 1'
#
loop_
_entity.id
_entity.type
_entity.pdbx_description
1 polymer ?
#
loop_
_entity_poly.entity_id
_entity_poly.type
_entity_poly.pdbx_seq_one_letter_code
_entity_poly.pdbx_strand_id
1 'polypeptide(L)'
;MKHQLRGTTREKAAGQQGGNPGHVRRVRLAASLAVGAVLAAALVAPQVTSAQAADAQSGSDLSAAQRATLLGVAKDTWAFFEKDVDPVTNLPLDNLGPGGVRGTYTSAANIGVYLESVIAASDLKIISRAKAGSLISATLKTVGTMQRSQGFLYQWYDTATGHAILNPGDVDCATRPTPAQDNCSFLSAVDNGWYAAGLMVVRQALPEIAPLVNSLIAPMDFSIFYDNRAQTNCNTNPAIAGNQPTGQMYGGYYVGQGPAGYHNGALYSDPRIAMYVGMGLHQMPGDVWWRTWRTLPPKQCDTDPDFSWQGQVPVGYWKTIRDPQSGKQFRVWEGHYTYPGTTLTHIPTWGGGMFEGLMANQIVPETEWGARGLGLADIRLAQVQMKYATEQLKLPVWGMSPSSTADDSGGYGIFGAVGLAFGAGNALSQCGGGCANETTETTVTPHASFLALGVIPQEAYANIEKLRALYPDSYSADGGFFDAINPTTGAVGHRRLVLDQSMIMMALDNALANNAMRGHFAKDPASWAARVYLGAETMSLR
;
A
#
# COMPACT_ATOMS: atom_id res chain seq x y z
N MET A 1 5.72 5.39 -4.02
CA MET A 1 7.20 5.27 -4.20
C MET A 1 7.98 6.59 -4.37
N LYS A 2 7.77 7.37 -5.44
CA LYS A 2 8.77 8.31 -6.00
C LYS A 2 9.27 9.50 -5.12
N HIS A 3 8.91 9.61 -3.83
CA HIS A 3 9.28 10.76 -2.97
C HIS A 3 9.85 10.48 -1.56
N GLN A 4 10.01 9.23 -1.10
CA GLN A 4 10.68 8.96 0.20
C GLN A 4 12.18 9.35 0.23
N LEU A 5 12.77 9.73 -0.91
CA LEU A 5 14.21 9.84 -1.12
C LEU A 5 14.82 11.24 -0.89
N ARG A 6 14.10 12.22 -0.33
CA ARG A 6 14.64 13.59 -0.10
C ARG A 6 14.24 14.20 1.25
N GLY A 7 14.99 13.85 2.30
CA GLY A 7 15.05 14.60 3.55
C GLY A 7 16.39 15.31 3.71
N THR A 8 16.46 16.63 3.51
CA THR A 8 17.66 17.43 3.80
C THR A 8 17.55 18.17 5.12
N THR A 9 18.43 17.80 6.05
CA THR A 9 18.65 18.43 7.36
C THR A 9 18.90 19.94 7.29
N ARG A 10 18.27 20.70 8.19
CA ARG A 10 18.82 21.95 8.76
C ARG A 10 18.17 22.30 10.10
N GLU A 11 18.87 22.02 11.18
CA GLU A 11 18.52 22.51 12.53
C GLU A 11 18.82 24.01 12.69
N LYS A 12 18.02 24.70 13.50
CA LYS A 12 18.48 25.81 14.36
C LYS A 12 17.70 25.83 15.68
N ALA A 13 18.43 25.83 16.79
CA ALA A 13 17.94 26.16 18.13
C ALA A 13 17.71 27.70 18.26
N ALA A 14 17.18 28.29 19.34
CA ALA A 14 16.96 27.83 20.72
C ALA A 14 15.87 28.69 21.43
N GLY A 15 15.45 28.31 22.65
CA GLY A 15 14.71 29.21 23.56
C GLY A 15 13.94 28.53 24.71
N GLN A 16 14.57 28.38 25.88
CA GLN A 16 13.93 27.89 27.12
C GLN A 16 13.55 29.05 28.08
N GLN A 17 12.43 28.88 28.80
CA GLN A 17 12.14 29.24 30.21
C GLN A 17 10.61 29.07 30.43
N GLY A 18 10.05 28.57 31.54
CA GLY A 18 10.57 27.98 32.77
C GLY A 18 9.42 27.85 33.80
N GLY A 19 9.54 27.02 34.85
CA GLY A 19 8.64 27.07 36.03
C GLY A 19 7.75 25.85 36.32
N ASN A 20 8.00 25.24 37.48
CA ASN A 20 7.16 24.32 38.30
C ASN A 20 7.23 24.91 39.75
N PRO A 21 6.64 24.37 40.86
CA PRO A 21 5.78 23.19 41.05
C PRO A 21 4.61 23.32 42.08
N GLY A 22 3.86 22.21 42.29
CA GLY A 22 3.08 21.94 43.53
C GLY A 22 2.03 20.81 43.34
N HIS A 23 2.15 19.61 43.93
CA HIS A 23 1.80 19.23 45.33
C HIS A 23 0.25 19.22 45.58
N VAL A 24 -0.48 18.16 45.98
CA VAL A 24 -0.33 17.26 47.17
C VAL A 24 -1.28 16.00 47.13
N ARG A 25 -0.84 14.81 47.64
CA ARG A 25 -1.54 13.61 48.27
C ARG A 25 -2.88 13.05 47.71
N ARG A 26 -3.06 11.74 47.42
CA ARG A 26 -3.04 10.43 48.16
C ARG A 26 -4.39 9.93 48.76
N VAL A 27 -4.63 8.61 48.55
CA VAL A 27 -5.29 7.58 49.46
C VAL A 27 -6.85 7.51 49.44
N ARG A 28 -7.57 6.36 49.51
CA ARG A 28 -7.26 4.90 49.78
C ARG A 28 -8.20 3.89 49.02
N LEU A 29 -8.16 2.59 49.40
CA LEU A 29 -8.97 1.43 48.93
C LEU A 29 -10.20 1.11 49.83
N ALA A 30 -11.21 0.41 49.27
CA ALA A 30 -11.88 -0.84 49.74
C ALA A 30 -13.23 -1.03 48.96
N ALA A 31 -13.64 -2.16 48.36
CA ALA A 31 -13.87 -3.53 48.86
C ALA A 31 -14.95 -3.61 49.97
N SER A 32 -15.95 -4.50 50.00
CA SER A 32 -16.43 -5.58 49.10
C SER A 32 -17.77 -6.16 49.67
N LEU A 33 -18.29 -7.27 49.09
CA LEU A 33 -19.42 -8.15 49.51
C LEU A 33 -20.66 -8.07 48.58
N ALA A 34 -21.40 -9.12 48.18
CA ALA A 34 -21.27 -10.58 48.02
C ALA A 34 -22.61 -11.28 48.36
N VAL A 35 -22.79 -12.52 47.86
CA VAL A 35 -23.94 -13.44 48.08
C VAL A 35 -25.21 -13.07 47.29
N GLY A 36 -25.90 -13.97 46.56
CA GLY A 36 -25.58 -15.36 46.20
C GLY A 36 -26.82 -16.25 46.07
N ALA A 37 -26.86 -17.16 45.09
CA ALA A 37 -27.73 -18.35 45.07
C ALA A 37 -27.26 -19.34 43.98
N VAL A 38 -27.37 -20.65 44.27
CA VAL A 38 -27.04 -21.76 43.38
C VAL A 38 -28.32 -22.53 43.09
N LEU A 39 -28.52 -23.02 41.85
CA LEU A 39 -29.29 -24.25 41.60
C LEU A 39 -29.03 -24.86 40.22
N ALA A 40 -29.21 -26.18 40.18
CA ALA A 40 -28.62 -27.14 39.26
C ALA A 40 -29.22 -27.24 37.84
N ALA A 41 -28.34 -27.63 36.91
CA ALA A 41 -28.52 -28.65 35.88
C ALA A 41 -29.74 -28.60 34.90
N ALA A 42 -29.44 -28.28 33.64
CA ALA A 42 -29.93 -29.03 32.48
C ALA A 42 -28.92 -28.96 31.32
N LEU A 43 -28.44 -30.10 30.84
CA LEU A 43 -27.63 -30.19 29.62
C LEU A 43 -28.56 -30.15 28.40
N VAL A 44 -28.80 -28.94 27.87
CA VAL A 44 -29.35 -28.74 26.52
C VAL A 44 -28.35 -27.90 25.74
N ALA A 45 -27.73 -28.49 24.73
CA ALA A 45 -26.87 -27.74 23.84
C ALA A 45 -27.71 -26.68 23.11
N PRO A 46 -27.37 -25.37 23.17
CA PRO A 46 -28.05 -24.39 22.35
C PRO A 46 -27.68 -24.68 20.89
N GLN A 47 -28.65 -25.15 20.11
CA GLN A 47 -28.58 -24.95 18.67
C GLN A 47 -28.64 -23.45 18.44
N VAL A 48 -27.48 -22.82 18.28
CA VAL A 48 -27.38 -21.45 17.80
C VAL A 48 -27.83 -21.47 16.34
N THR A 49 -29.14 -21.32 16.14
CA THR A 49 -29.73 -21.09 14.83
C THR A 49 -29.12 -19.81 14.28
N SER A 50 -28.21 -19.96 13.33
CA SER A 50 -27.50 -18.88 12.64
C SER A 50 -28.46 -18.15 11.67
N ALA A 51 -29.47 -17.51 12.23
CA ALA A 51 -30.57 -16.85 11.54
C ALA A 51 -30.66 -15.37 11.97
N GLN A 52 -29.51 -14.68 11.95
CA GLN A 52 -29.37 -13.23 12.15
C GLN A 52 -28.00 -12.75 11.62
N ALA A 53 -27.73 -13.10 10.36
CA ALA A 53 -26.56 -12.65 9.61
C ALA A 53 -26.86 -12.46 8.10
N ALA A 54 -28.13 -12.21 7.75
CA ALA A 54 -28.60 -12.15 6.36
C ALA A 54 -29.26 -10.81 5.97
N ASP A 55 -29.71 -9.99 6.92
CA ASP A 55 -30.48 -8.76 6.65
C ASP A 55 -29.62 -7.48 6.71
N ALA A 56 -28.50 -7.47 5.97
CA ALA A 56 -27.67 -6.27 5.80
C ALA A 56 -26.94 -6.15 4.43
N GLN A 57 -27.27 -7.00 3.44
CA GLN A 57 -26.58 -7.05 2.13
C GLN A 57 -27.54 -7.04 0.92
N SER A 58 -28.65 -6.29 0.98
CA SER A 58 -29.59 -6.14 -0.14
C SER A 58 -29.45 -4.82 -0.92
N GLY A 59 -28.30 -4.14 -0.82
CA GLY A 59 -28.02 -2.89 -1.53
C GLY A 59 -26.54 -2.56 -1.79
N SER A 60 -25.60 -3.45 -1.45
CA SER A 60 -24.15 -3.22 -1.59
C SER A 60 -23.60 -3.54 -2.98
N ASP A 61 -24.15 -4.54 -3.66
CA ASP A 61 -23.44 -5.20 -4.76
C ASP A 61 -23.64 -4.47 -6.09
N LEU A 62 -22.62 -4.49 -6.96
CA LEU A 62 -22.68 -3.88 -8.29
C LEU A 62 -23.71 -4.59 -9.16
N SER A 63 -24.70 -3.85 -9.66
CA SER A 63 -25.71 -4.36 -10.58
C SER A 63 -25.11 -4.83 -11.92
N ALA A 64 -25.84 -5.67 -12.66
CA ALA A 64 -25.39 -6.18 -13.95
C ALA A 64 -25.02 -5.06 -14.95
N ALA A 65 -25.75 -3.94 -14.93
CA ALA A 65 -25.45 -2.77 -15.77
C ALA A 65 -24.14 -2.10 -15.36
N GLN A 66 -23.93 -1.87 -14.05
CA GLN A 66 -22.69 -1.30 -13.52
C GLN A 66 -21.47 -2.19 -13.83
N ARG A 67 -21.62 -3.51 -13.69
CA ARG A 67 -20.60 -4.50 -14.06
C ARG A 67 -20.29 -4.47 -15.57
N ALA A 68 -21.29 -4.28 -16.42
CA ALA A 68 -21.09 -4.14 -17.86
C ALA A 68 -20.32 -2.85 -18.23
N THR A 69 -20.63 -1.71 -17.59
CA THR A 69 -19.87 -0.46 -17.75
C THR A 69 -18.41 -0.64 -17.33
N LEU A 70 -18.17 -1.23 -16.15
CA LEU A 70 -16.82 -1.49 -15.63
C LEU A 70 -16.03 -2.47 -16.51
N LEU A 71 -16.68 -3.47 -17.12
CA LEU A 71 -16.05 -4.35 -18.11
C LEU A 71 -15.70 -3.61 -19.41
N GLY A 72 -16.45 -2.57 -19.77
CA GLY A 72 -16.07 -1.63 -20.82
C GLY A 72 -14.77 -0.89 -20.47
N VAL A 73 -14.70 -0.30 -19.27
CA VAL A 73 -13.49 0.36 -18.77
C VAL A 73 -12.29 -0.60 -18.75
N ALA A 74 -12.47 -1.85 -18.34
CA ALA A 74 -11.38 -2.84 -18.34
C ALA A 74 -10.80 -3.11 -19.73
N LYS A 75 -11.63 -3.09 -20.78
CA LYS A 75 -11.17 -3.25 -22.18
C LYS A 75 -10.40 -2.04 -22.68
N ASP A 76 -10.91 -0.84 -22.38
CA ASP A 76 -10.26 0.42 -22.77
C ASP A 76 -8.93 0.59 -22.03
N THR A 77 -8.86 0.27 -20.73
CA THR A 77 -7.61 0.21 -19.96
C THR A 77 -6.67 -0.90 -20.46
N TRP A 78 -7.18 -2.06 -20.92
CA TRP A 78 -6.31 -3.06 -21.54
C TRP A 78 -5.61 -2.53 -22.81
N ALA A 79 -6.26 -1.67 -23.60
CA ALA A 79 -5.68 -1.07 -24.80
C ALA A 79 -4.45 -0.17 -24.52
N PHE A 80 -4.26 0.30 -23.28
CA PHE A 80 -3.01 0.94 -22.86
C PHE A 80 -1.84 -0.06 -22.85
N PHE A 81 -2.04 -1.25 -22.28
CA PHE A 81 -0.99 -2.29 -22.17
C PHE A 81 -0.54 -2.87 -23.51
N GLU A 82 -1.34 -2.74 -24.56
CA GLU A 82 -0.94 -3.10 -25.93
C GLU A 82 0.12 -2.14 -26.52
N LYS A 83 0.22 -0.92 -25.97
CA LYS A 83 1.18 0.12 -26.37
C LYS A 83 2.32 0.27 -25.37
N ASP A 84 2.05 0.03 -24.09
CA ASP A 84 2.96 0.21 -22.95
C ASP A 84 4.04 -0.89 -22.80
N VAL A 85 4.28 -1.70 -23.82
CA VAL A 85 5.31 -2.74 -23.80
C VAL A 85 6.33 -2.48 -24.92
N ASP A 86 7.62 -2.62 -24.62
CA ASP A 86 8.68 -2.57 -25.62
C ASP A 86 8.60 -3.78 -26.57
N PRO A 87 8.58 -3.58 -27.91
CA PRO A 87 8.35 -4.67 -28.86
C PRO A 87 9.54 -5.64 -29.00
N VAL A 88 10.72 -5.32 -28.47
CA VAL A 88 11.93 -6.16 -28.54
C VAL A 88 12.12 -6.89 -27.21
N THR A 89 12.19 -6.14 -26.10
CA THR A 89 12.48 -6.69 -24.78
C THR A 89 11.24 -7.25 -24.08
N ASN A 90 10.03 -6.89 -24.52
CA ASN A 90 8.76 -7.21 -23.85
C ASN A 90 8.69 -6.68 -22.39
N LEU A 91 9.48 -5.66 -22.06
CA LEU A 91 9.39 -4.96 -20.78
C LEU A 91 8.25 -3.92 -20.82
N PRO A 92 7.42 -3.82 -19.77
CA PRO A 92 6.48 -2.72 -19.64
C PRO A 92 7.23 -1.41 -19.43
N LEU A 93 6.75 -0.31 -20.01
CA LEU A 93 7.29 1.02 -19.77
C LEU A 93 6.79 1.54 -18.41
N ASP A 94 7.36 2.63 -17.90
CA ASP A 94 6.80 3.32 -16.73
C ASP A 94 5.50 4.05 -17.06
N ASN A 95 5.36 4.53 -18.30
CA ASN A 95 4.25 5.39 -18.70
C ASN A 95 4.14 5.60 -20.22
N LEU A 96 2.94 6.04 -20.62
CA LEU A 96 2.67 6.76 -21.86
C LEU A 96 2.24 8.19 -21.53
N GLY A 97 2.98 9.19 -22.03
CA GLY A 97 2.69 10.61 -21.86
C GLY A 97 1.73 11.18 -22.91
N PRO A 98 1.40 12.48 -22.80
CA PRO A 98 0.53 13.19 -23.74
C PRO A 98 0.98 12.99 -25.20
N GLY A 99 0.02 12.81 -26.11
CA GLY A 99 0.31 12.55 -27.52
C GLY A 99 0.95 11.19 -27.83
N GLY A 100 1.00 10.26 -26.86
CA GLY A 100 1.57 8.92 -27.05
C GLY A 100 3.09 8.86 -26.90
N VAL A 101 3.70 9.85 -26.23
CA VAL A 101 5.13 9.84 -25.89
C VAL A 101 5.44 8.64 -25.00
N ARG A 102 6.24 7.70 -25.50
CA ARG A 102 6.61 6.48 -24.77
C ARG A 102 7.65 6.77 -23.70
N GLY A 103 7.47 6.25 -22.49
CA GLY A 103 8.55 6.12 -21.52
C GLY A 103 9.66 5.21 -22.04
N THR A 104 10.87 5.36 -21.49
CA THR A 104 12.08 4.62 -21.91
C THR A 104 12.65 3.72 -20.81
N TYR A 105 11.95 3.60 -19.68
CA TYR A 105 12.45 2.93 -18.48
C TYR A 105 11.37 2.15 -17.75
N THR A 106 11.79 1.22 -16.90
CA THR A 106 10.93 0.39 -16.06
C THR A 106 11.55 0.12 -14.69
N SER A 107 10.76 -0.44 -13.76
CA SER A 107 11.19 -0.88 -12.41
C SER A 107 10.67 -2.27 -12.09
N ALA A 108 11.12 -2.85 -10.97
CA ALA A 108 10.60 -4.15 -10.52
C ALA A 108 9.08 -4.08 -10.21
N ALA A 109 8.58 -2.98 -9.63
CA ALA A 109 7.15 -2.80 -9.42
C ALA A 109 6.38 -2.79 -10.75
N ASN A 110 6.84 -2.01 -11.73
CA ASN A 110 6.21 -1.91 -13.06
C ASN A 110 6.12 -3.28 -13.74
N ILE A 111 7.17 -4.10 -13.64
CA ILE A 111 7.16 -5.49 -14.10
C ILE A 111 6.12 -6.31 -13.32
N GLY A 112 6.13 -6.27 -11.98
CA GLY A 112 5.17 -7.01 -11.14
C GLY A 112 3.71 -6.72 -11.47
N VAL A 113 3.33 -5.45 -11.49
CA VAL A 113 1.94 -5.02 -11.71
C VAL A 113 1.47 -5.19 -13.15
N TYR A 114 2.39 -5.16 -14.13
CA TYR A 114 2.11 -5.59 -15.50
C TYR A 114 1.71 -7.07 -15.55
N LEU A 115 2.45 -7.96 -14.88
CA LEU A 115 2.12 -9.39 -14.83
C LEU A 115 0.72 -9.62 -14.25
N GLU A 116 0.39 -8.92 -13.15
CA GLU A 116 -0.93 -8.94 -12.52
C GLU A 116 -2.02 -8.42 -13.48
N SER A 117 -1.73 -7.38 -14.28
CA SER A 117 -2.65 -6.84 -15.30
C SER A 117 -2.92 -7.82 -16.44
N VAL A 118 -1.91 -8.59 -16.86
CA VAL A 118 -2.08 -9.66 -17.87
C VAL A 118 -2.95 -10.81 -17.32
N ILE A 119 -2.83 -11.14 -16.03
CA ILE A 119 -3.72 -12.11 -15.37
C ILE A 119 -5.16 -11.57 -15.29
N ALA A 120 -5.35 -10.33 -14.84
CA ALA A 120 -6.66 -9.66 -14.80
C ALA A 120 -7.35 -9.68 -16.18
N ALA A 121 -6.64 -9.35 -17.26
CA ALA A 121 -7.20 -9.40 -18.61
C ALA A 121 -7.58 -10.82 -19.07
N SER A 122 -6.87 -11.85 -18.61
CA SER A 122 -7.20 -13.26 -18.85
C SER A 122 -8.42 -13.73 -18.05
N ASP A 123 -8.54 -13.28 -16.80
CA ASP A 123 -9.65 -13.64 -15.92
C ASP A 123 -10.95 -12.95 -16.32
N LEU A 124 -10.88 -11.67 -16.69
CA LEU A 124 -11.94 -10.90 -17.33
C LEU A 124 -12.29 -11.33 -18.77
N LYS A 125 -11.54 -12.29 -19.36
CA LYS A 125 -11.72 -12.81 -20.73
C LYS A 125 -11.56 -11.75 -21.82
N ILE A 126 -10.80 -10.69 -21.56
CA ILE A 126 -10.38 -9.67 -22.53
C ILE A 126 -9.33 -10.28 -23.47
N ILE A 127 -8.41 -11.08 -22.92
CA ILE A 127 -7.46 -11.91 -23.68
C ILE A 127 -7.64 -13.39 -23.38
N SER A 128 -7.13 -14.25 -24.26
CA SER A 128 -7.09 -15.70 -24.02
C SER A 128 -5.96 -16.06 -23.04
N ARG A 129 -6.16 -17.14 -22.27
CA ARG A 129 -5.13 -17.71 -21.39
C ARG A 129 -3.80 -17.98 -22.11
N ALA A 130 -3.87 -18.47 -23.36
CA ALA A 130 -2.69 -18.71 -24.18
C ALA A 130 -1.94 -17.41 -24.54
N LYS A 131 -2.66 -16.31 -24.84
CA LYS A 131 -2.05 -14.99 -25.05
C LYS A 131 -1.43 -14.46 -23.75
N ALA A 132 -2.10 -14.61 -22.61
CA ALA A 132 -1.58 -14.21 -21.31
C ALA A 132 -0.27 -14.93 -20.95
N GLY A 133 -0.26 -16.27 -21.07
CA GLY A 133 0.95 -17.06 -20.86
C GLY A 133 2.09 -16.72 -21.82
N SER A 134 1.78 -16.36 -23.07
CA SER A 134 2.77 -15.91 -24.06
C SER A 134 3.39 -14.55 -23.70
N LEU A 135 2.57 -13.56 -23.33
CA LEU A 135 3.03 -12.23 -22.91
C LEU A 135 3.94 -12.32 -21.68
N ILE A 136 3.43 -12.95 -20.61
CA ILE A 136 4.19 -13.14 -19.36
C ILE A 136 5.48 -13.92 -19.61
N SER A 137 5.45 -14.98 -20.41
CA SER A 137 6.67 -15.75 -20.75
C SER A 137 7.70 -14.93 -21.51
N ALA A 138 7.30 -13.96 -22.33
CA ALA A 138 8.22 -13.11 -23.05
C ALA A 138 8.92 -12.14 -22.07
N THR A 139 8.15 -11.39 -21.28
CA THR A 139 8.68 -10.48 -20.25
C THR A 139 9.59 -11.20 -19.26
N LEU A 140 9.16 -12.35 -18.69
CA LEU A 140 9.95 -13.08 -17.69
C LEU A 140 11.24 -13.71 -18.26
N LYS A 141 11.29 -14.03 -19.56
CA LYS A 141 12.54 -14.48 -20.20
C LYS A 141 13.58 -13.35 -20.28
N THR A 142 13.14 -12.14 -20.63
CA THR A 142 14.00 -10.94 -20.61
C THR A 142 14.45 -10.61 -19.19
N VAL A 143 13.55 -10.67 -18.20
CA VAL A 143 13.92 -10.49 -16.79
C VAL A 143 14.93 -11.55 -16.32
N GLY A 144 14.90 -12.75 -16.91
CA GLY A 144 15.93 -13.77 -16.75
C GLY A 144 17.34 -13.31 -17.17
N THR A 145 17.46 -12.46 -18.20
CA THR A 145 18.76 -11.95 -18.71
C THR A 145 19.20 -10.61 -18.10
N MET A 146 18.30 -9.88 -17.43
CA MET A 146 18.62 -8.58 -16.82
C MET A 146 19.60 -8.71 -15.64
N GLN A 147 20.46 -7.69 -15.47
CA GLN A 147 21.38 -7.58 -14.33
C GLN A 147 20.60 -7.56 -13.02
N ARG A 148 20.95 -8.40 -12.04
CA ARG A 148 20.25 -8.59 -10.76
C ARG A 148 21.24 -8.83 -9.62
N SER A 149 20.81 -8.66 -8.37
CA SER A 149 21.61 -8.97 -7.18
C SER A 149 20.76 -9.60 -6.08
N GLN A 150 21.20 -10.71 -5.50
CA GLN A 150 20.43 -11.51 -4.52
C GLN A 150 18.99 -11.80 -4.99
N GLY A 151 18.85 -12.19 -6.26
CA GLY A 151 17.58 -12.41 -6.95
C GLY A 151 16.80 -11.14 -7.32
N PHE A 152 17.05 -10.03 -6.63
CA PHE A 152 16.36 -8.75 -6.80
C PHE A 152 16.78 -7.99 -8.05
N LEU A 153 15.82 -7.21 -8.55
CA LEU A 153 15.99 -6.19 -9.57
C LEU A 153 16.44 -4.87 -8.91
N TYR A 154 17.28 -4.12 -9.62
CA TYR A 154 17.68 -2.75 -9.29
C TYR A 154 16.52 -1.76 -9.51
N GLN A 155 16.72 -0.50 -9.11
CA GLN A 155 15.66 0.51 -9.12
C GLN A 155 15.12 0.83 -10.52
N TRP A 156 15.99 0.96 -11.53
CA TRP A 156 15.61 1.36 -12.89
C TRP A 156 16.35 0.54 -13.95
N TYR A 157 15.64 0.25 -15.04
CA TYR A 157 16.19 -0.34 -16.25
C TYR A 157 15.73 0.41 -17.49
N ASP A 158 16.59 0.52 -18.50
CA ASP A 158 16.20 0.97 -19.83
C ASP A 158 15.36 -0.11 -20.53
N THR A 159 14.23 0.27 -21.11
CA THR A 159 13.26 -0.69 -21.68
C THR A 159 13.66 -1.23 -23.04
N ALA A 160 14.54 -0.56 -23.78
CA ALA A 160 14.98 -1.01 -25.10
C ALA A 160 16.14 -2.03 -25.03
N THR A 161 16.86 -2.05 -23.90
CA THR A 161 18.05 -2.88 -23.69
C THR A 161 17.95 -3.86 -22.52
N GLY A 162 17.13 -3.57 -21.50
CA GLY A 162 17.11 -4.31 -20.24
C GLY A 162 18.35 -4.06 -19.35
N HIS A 163 19.15 -3.04 -19.65
CA HIS A 163 20.30 -2.65 -18.84
C HIS A 163 19.87 -1.83 -17.62
N ALA A 164 20.54 -1.99 -16.48
CA ALA A 164 20.29 -1.17 -15.31
C ALA A 164 20.79 0.27 -15.56
N ILE A 165 20.02 1.28 -15.16
CA ILE A 165 20.35 2.70 -15.39
C ILE A 165 20.28 3.53 -14.10
N LEU A 166 21.07 4.60 -14.04
CA LEU A 166 21.14 5.45 -12.85
C LEU A 166 19.83 6.21 -12.59
N ASN A 167 19.18 6.72 -13.63
CA ASN A 167 17.88 7.37 -13.60
C ASN A 167 17.22 7.22 -14.98
N PRO A 168 15.92 7.50 -15.11
CA PRO A 168 15.27 7.70 -16.41
C PRO A 168 16.07 8.60 -17.36
N GLY A 169 16.54 8.04 -18.48
CA GLY A 169 17.32 8.76 -19.50
C GLY A 169 18.78 9.06 -19.14
N ASP A 170 19.32 8.41 -18.10
CA ASP A 170 20.67 8.60 -17.57
C ASP A 170 21.58 7.40 -17.94
N VAL A 171 22.81 7.39 -17.44
CA VAL A 171 23.85 6.42 -17.82
C VAL A 171 23.53 4.97 -17.42
N ASP A 172 24.00 4.05 -18.26
CA ASP A 172 24.10 2.61 -17.99
C ASP A 172 25.01 2.34 -16.79
N CYS A 173 24.50 1.60 -15.80
CA CYS A 173 25.21 1.26 -14.57
C CYS A 173 26.46 0.40 -14.79
N ALA A 174 26.56 -0.34 -15.89
CA ALA A 174 27.78 -1.06 -16.28
C ALA A 174 28.97 -0.11 -16.51
N THR A 175 28.72 1.18 -16.79
CA THR A 175 29.78 2.21 -16.93
C THR A 175 30.26 2.77 -15.58
N ARG A 176 29.62 2.38 -14.46
CA ARG A 176 29.91 2.85 -13.09
C ARG A 176 30.44 1.69 -12.23
N PRO A 177 31.71 1.25 -12.40
CA PRO A 177 32.24 0.06 -11.73
C PRO A 177 32.45 0.21 -10.21
N THR A 178 32.43 1.45 -9.69
CA THR A 178 32.55 1.73 -8.25
C THR A 178 31.16 1.85 -7.64
N PRO A 179 30.77 0.96 -6.69
CA PRO A 179 29.49 1.09 -5.99
C PRO A 179 29.38 2.42 -5.23
N ALA A 180 28.22 3.07 -5.37
CA ALA A 180 27.83 4.25 -4.60
C ALA A 180 26.41 4.08 -4.08
N GLN A 181 25.98 4.89 -3.10
CA GLN A 181 24.59 4.90 -2.61
C GLN A 181 23.67 5.63 -3.61
N ASP A 182 23.49 5.01 -4.77
CA ASP A 182 22.63 5.46 -5.86
C ASP A 182 21.85 4.28 -6.47
N ASN A 183 20.98 4.58 -7.43
CA ASN A 183 20.08 3.61 -8.06
C ASN A 183 20.80 2.46 -8.80
N CYS A 184 22.09 2.63 -9.16
CA CYS A 184 22.88 1.56 -9.78
C CYS A 184 23.29 0.46 -8.80
N SER A 185 23.19 0.70 -7.49
CA SER A 185 23.35 -0.34 -6.47
C SER A 185 22.10 -0.56 -5.61
N PHE A 186 21.06 0.27 -5.74
CA PHE A 186 19.87 0.20 -4.90
C PHE A 186 18.90 -0.91 -5.30
N LEU A 187 18.55 -1.73 -4.30
CA LEU A 187 17.48 -2.72 -4.32
C LEU A 187 16.35 -2.19 -3.44
N SER A 188 15.27 -1.71 -4.05
CA SER A 188 14.07 -1.26 -3.34
C SER A 188 13.32 -2.46 -2.77
N ALA A 189 13.08 -2.44 -1.45
CA ALA A 189 12.33 -3.50 -0.76
C ALA A 189 10.89 -3.57 -1.28
N VAL A 190 10.30 -2.42 -1.59
CA VAL A 190 8.90 -2.29 -2.00
C VAL A 190 8.70 -2.66 -3.47
N ASP A 191 9.58 -2.21 -4.37
CA ASP A 191 9.50 -2.55 -5.79
C ASP A 191 9.66 -4.07 -5.99
N ASN A 192 10.62 -4.68 -5.29
CA ASN A 192 10.84 -6.11 -5.35
C ASN A 192 9.75 -6.91 -4.60
N GLY A 193 9.09 -6.31 -3.60
CA GLY A 193 7.90 -6.89 -2.95
C GLY A 193 6.73 -7.02 -3.93
N TRP A 194 6.43 -5.97 -4.69
CA TRP A 194 5.41 -5.99 -5.75
C TRP A 194 5.78 -6.93 -6.90
N TYR A 195 7.05 -6.94 -7.32
CA TYR A 195 7.53 -7.92 -8.30
C TYR A 195 7.29 -9.37 -7.84
N ALA A 196 7.67 -9.71 -6.60
CA ALA A 196 7.49 -11.05 -6.06
C ALA A 196 6.01 -11.42 -5.85
N ALA A 197 5.16 -10.46 -5.47
CA ALA A 197 3.71 -10.66 -5.39
C ALA A 197 3.12 -11.02 -6.77
N GLY A 198 3.50 -10.28 -7.82
CA GLY A 198 3.11 -10.59 -9.20
C GLY A 198 3.61 -11.97 -9.65
N LEU A 199 4.84 -12.35 -9.31
CA LEU A 199 5.35 -13.71 -9.54
C LEU A 199 4.48 -14.78 -8.83
N MET A 200 4.12 -14.57 -7.56
CA MET A 200 3.25 -15.48 -6.80
C MET A 200 1.86 -15.63 -7.46
N VAL A 201 1.22 -14.51 -7.85
CA VAL A 201 -0.05 -14.52 -8.60
C VAL A 201 0.10 -15.33 -9.90
N VAL A 202 1.15 -15.07 -10.68
CA VAL A 202 1.37 -15.72 -11.97
C VAL A 202 1.52 -17.24 -11.85
N ARG A 203 2.33 -17.76 -10.92
CA ARG A 203 2.50 -19.23 -10.82
C ARG A 203 1.24 -19.97 -10.38
N GLN A 204 0.33 -19.28 -9.67
CA GLN A 204 -0.95 -19.85 -9.25
C GLN A 204 -2.03 -19.71 -10.33
N ALA A 205 -2.04 -18.62 -11.10
CA ALA A 205 -2.95 -18.42 -12.22
C ALA A 205 -2.58 -19.26 -13.45
N LEU A 206 -1.27 -19.38 -13.73
CA LEU A 206 -0.66 -20.05 -14.88
C LEU A 206 0.40 -21.10 -14.44
N PRO A 207 0.01 -22.23 -13.81
CA PRO A 207 0.94 -23.29 -13.41
C PRO A 207 1.83 -23.83 -14.53
N GLU A 208 1.41 -23.73 -15.80
CA GLU A 208 2.21 -24.10 -16.98
C GLU A 208 3.53 -23.32 -17.11
N ILE A 209 3.63 -22.13 -16.51
CA ILE A 209 4.86 -21.31 -16.49
C ILE A 209 5.50 -21.19 -15.09
N ALA A 210 4.95 -21.89 -14.10
CA ALA A 210 5.49 -21.91 -12.74
C ALA A 210 6.99 -22.29 -12.66
N PRO A 211 7.57 -23.17 -13.51
CA PRO A 211 9.02 -23.40 -13.49
C PRO A 211 9.87 -22.16 -13.79
N LEU A 212 9.44 -21.31 -14.74
CA LEU A 212 10.13 -20.06 -15.08
C LEU A 212 9.99 -19.06 -13.92
N VAL A 213 8.78 -18.89 -13.40
CA VAL A 213 8.51 -18.04 -12.22
C VAL A 213 9.35 -18.46 -11.02
N ASN A 214 9.38 -19.76 -10.72
CA ASN A 214 10.14 -20.31 -9.60
C ASN A 214 11.65 -20.08 -9.74
N SER A 215 12.20 -20.09 -10.97
CA SER A 215 13.61 -19.75 -11.22
C SER A 215 13.94 -18.27 -10.95
N LEU A 216 12.94 -17.39 -10.96
CA LEU A 216 13.11 -15.95 -10.73
C LEU A 216 12.87 -15.55 -9.26
N ILE A 217 11.92 -16.19 -8.57
CA ILE A 217 11.61 -15.91 -7.16
C ILE A 217 12.53 -16.67 -6.18
N ALA A 218 12.98 -17.88 -6.51
CA ALA A 218 13.83 -18.69 -5.62
C ALA A 218 15.16 -18.03 -5.18
N PRO A 219 15.87 -17.23 -6.02
CA PRO A 219 17.09 -16.54 -5.59
C PRO A 219 16.84 -15.25 -4.80
N MET A 220 15.59 -14.79 -4.63
CA MET A 220 15.28 -13.56 -3.88
C MET A 220 15.46 -13.80 -2.37
N ASP A 221 16.29 -13.00 -1.71
CA ASP A 221 16.53 -13.09 -0.25
C ASP A 221 15.98 -11.87 0.50
N PHE A 222 14.70 -11.91 0.89
CA PHE A 222 14.05 -10.83 1.61
C PHE A 222 14.65 -10.58 3.02
N SER A 223 15.50 -11.47 3.55
CA SER A 223 16.13 -11.26 4.85
C SER A 223 17.04 -10.02 4.89
N ILE A 224 17.59 -9.58 3.75
CA ILE A 224 18.45 -8.38 3.66
C ILE A 224 17.71 -7.08 3.98
N PHE A 225 16.37 -7.07 3.84
CA PHE A 225 15.54 -5.92 4.18
C PHE A 225 15.06 -5.94 5.64
N TYR A 226 15.30 -7.01 6.40
CA TYR A 226 14.94 -7.08 7.81
C TYR A 226 16.05 -6.50 8.70
N ASP A 227 15.68 -5.57 9.58
CA ASP A 227 16.60 -5.02 10.57
C ASP A 227 16.82 -5.99 11.75
N ASN A 228 17.73 -6.93 11.56
CA ASN A 228 18.11 -7.92 12.58
C ASN A 228 18.95 -7.37 13.75
N ARG A 229 19.19 -6.06 13.83
CA ARG A 229 19.99 -5.45 14.91
C ARG A 229 19.28 -5.61 16.26
N ALA A 230 20.07 -5.51 17.33
CA ALA A 230 19.61 -5.70 18.70
C ALA A 230 18.32 -4.91 18.99
N GLN A 231 17.35 -5.61 19.58
CA GLN A 231 16.02 -5.07 19.86
C GLN A 231 15.90 -4.63 21.32
N THR A 232 15.00 -3.68 21.56
CA THR A 232 14.67 -3.12 22.88
C THR A 232 13.17 -3.23 23.11
N ASN A 233 12.73 -3.06 24.37
CA ASN A 233 11.31 -2.91 24.71
C ASN A 233 10.77 -1.49 24.43
N CYS A 234 11.60 -0.62 23.85
CA CYS A 234 11.27 0.76 23.49
C CYS A 234 10.82 0.82 22.02
N ASN A 235 10.24 1.96 21.60
CA ASN A 235 9.88 2.17 20.20
C ASN A 235 11.14 2.23 19.32
N THR A 236 12.21 2.85 19.81
CA THR A 236 13.52 2.92 19.14
C THR A 236 14.65 2.31 19.96
N ASN A 237 15.83 2.14 19.37
CA ASN A 237 17.03 1.69 20.07
C ASN A 237 18.06 2.83 20.18
N PRO A 238 18.28 3.42 21.37
CA PRO A 238 19.24 4.52 21.56
C PRO A 238 20.71 4.09 21.43
N ALA A 239 21.01 2.78 21.40
CA ALA A 239 22.35 2.27 21.08
C ALA A 239 22.64 2.27 19.57
N ILE A 240 21.64 2.53 18.72
CA ILE A 240 21.80 2.71 17.28
C ILE A 240 21.98 4.20 16.98
N ALA A 241 22.96 4.54 16.15
CA ALA A 241 23.19 5.92 15.72
C ALA A 241 21.91 6.53 15.12
N GLY A 242 21.57 7.74 15.54
CA GLY A 242 20.31 8.40 15.16
C GLY A 242 19.05 7.84 15.84
N ASN A 243 19.18 7.02 16.91
CA ASN A 243 18.07 6.49 17.72
C ASN A 243 16.97 5.84 16.86
N GLN A 244 17.39 4.95 15.96
CA GLN A 244 16.51 4.35 14.96
C GLN A 244 15.68 3.20 15.55
N PRO A 245 14.53 2.84 14.93
CA PRO A 245 13.89 1.56 15.22
C PRO A 245 14.81 0.39 14.82
N THR A 246 14.54 -0.77 15.41
CA THR A 246 15.15 -2.05 14.97
C THR A 246 14.05 -3.10 14.81
N GLY A 247 14.34 -4.24 14.17
CA GLY A 247 13.32 -5.26 13.87
C GLY A 247 12.19 -4.81 12.94
N GLN A 248 12.30 -3.66 12.28
CA GLN A 248 11.42 -3.20 11.20
C GLN A 248 12.03 -3.55 9.83
N MET A 249 11.30 -3.28 8.75
CA MET A 249 11.83 -3.42 7.39
C MET A 249 12.54 -2.15 6.94
N TYR A 250 13.76 -2.26 6.41
CA TYR A 250 14.45 -1.18 5.73
C TYR A 250 13.71 -0.73 4.45
N GLY A 251 13.98 0.49 4.00
CA GLY A 251 13.50 0.98 2.69
C GLY A 251 14.01 0.18 1.49
N GLY A 252 15.21 -0.36 1.62
CA GLY A 252 15.92 -1.11 0.59
C GLY A 252 17.35 -1.41 1.02
N TYR A 253 18.19 -1.80 0.06
CA TYR A 253 19.57 -2.23 0.30
C TYR A 253 20.48 -1.75 -0.85
N TYR A 254 21.67 -1.25 -0.52
CA TYR A 254 22.69 -0.88 -1.50
C TYR A 254 23.71 -2.01 -1.64
N VAL A 255 23.81 -2.59 -2.83
CA VAL A 255 24.69 -3.72 -3.13
C VAL A 255 26.14 -3.38 -2.78
N GLY A 256 26.77 -4.26 -2.00
CA GLY A 256 28.14 -4.11 -1.49
C GLY A 256 28.32 -3.08 -0.35
N GLN A 257 27.25 -2.41 0.09
CA GLN A 257 27.32 -1.31 1.07
C GLN A 257 26.43 -1.52 2.30
N GLY A 258 25.29 -2.22 2.16
CA GLY A 258 24.39 -2.54 3.27
C GLY A 258 22.99 -1.94 3.14
N PRO A 259 22.14 -2.04 4.20
CA PRO A 259 20.78 -1.54 4.17
C PRO A 259 20.71 -0.01 4.01
N ALA A 260 19.60 0.48 3.47
CA ALA A 260 19.31 1.90 3.38
C ALA A 260 19.18 2.53 4.79
N GLY A 261 19.55 3.81 4.90
CA GLY A 261 19.52 4.56 6.16
C GLY A 261 18.12 4.94 6.70
N TYR A 262 17.06 4.25 6.26
CA TYR A 262 15.67 4.50 6.65
C TYR A 262 14.83 3.21 6.64
N HIS A 263 13.71 3.24 7.37
CA HIS A 263 12.76 2.12 7.50
C HIS A 263 11.38 2.47 6.96
N ASN A 264 10.67 1.44 6.50
CA ASN A 264 9.25 1.50 6.20
C ASN A 264 8.44 1.28 7.50
N GLY A 265 8.36 2.33 8.33
CA GLY A 265 7.81 2.25 9.68
C GLY A 265 6.28 2.28 9.80
N ALA A 266 5.56 2.71 8.77
CA ALA A 266 4.08 2.75 8.74
C ALA A 266 3.53 1.43 8.18
N LEU A 267 2.83 0.65 9.00
CA LEU A 267 2.29 -0.66 8.61
C LEU A 267 1.19 -0.53 7.56
N TYR A 268 0.30 0.46 7.71
CA TYR A 268 -0.79 0.71 6.78
C TYR A 268 -0.32 1.62 5.63
N SER A 269 0.62 1.09 4.84
CA SER A 269 1.18 1.72 3.65
C SER A 269 1.60 0.64 2.64
N ASP A 270 1.95 1.01 1.40
CA ASP A 270 2.30 0.08 0.33
C ASP A 270 3.52 -0.84 0.61
N PRO A 271 4.53 -0.49 1.46
CA PRO A 271 5.65 -1.37 1.77
C PRO A 271 5.28 -2.73 2.36
N ARG A 272 4.10 -2.90 2.96
CA ARG A 272 3.73 -4.14 3.65
C ARG A 272 3.67 -5.37 2.75
N ILE A 273 3.54 -5.20 1.43
CA ILE A 273 3.57 -6.32 0.48
C ILE A 273 4.87 -7.14 0.61
N ALA A 274 6.01 -6.48 0.81
CA ALA A 274 7.31 -7.13 1.00
C ALA A 274 7.41 -7.88 2.33
N MET A 275 6.69 -7.44 3.37
CA MET A 275 6.59 -8.17 4.64
C MET A 275 5.77 -9.46 4.47
N TYR A 276 4.66 -9.42 3.72
CA TYR A 276 3.88 -10.63 3.41
C TYR A 276 4.71 -11.66 2.64
N VAL A 277 5.41 -11.24 1.60
CA VAL A 277 6.30 -12.11 0.81
C VAL A 277 7.45 -12.64 1.68
N GLY A 278 8.20 -11.74 2.35
CA GLY A 278 9.37 -12.12 3.14
C GLY A 278 9.07 -13.05 4.32
N MET A 279 7.97 -12.82 5.04
CA MET A 279 7.51 -13.75 6.07
C MET A 279 6.98 -15.06 5.45
N GLY A 280 6.24 -14.96 4.34
CA GLY A 280 5.67 -16.11 3.63
C GLY A 280 6.72 -17.10 3.11
N LEU A 281 7.84 -16.59 2.63
CA LEU A 281 9.03 -17.35 2.21
C LEU A 281 9.92 -17.80 3.39
N HIS A 282 9.53 -17.54 4.63
CA HIS A 282 10.30 -17.79 5.87
C HIS A 282 11.67 -17.08 5.93
N GLN A 283 11.80 -15.94 5.24
CA GLN A 283 13.02 -15.13 5.18
C GLN A 283 12.99 -13.93 6.16
N MET A 284 11.80 -13.51 6.60
CA MET A 284 11.62 -12.51 7.65
C MET A 284 10.87 -13.10 8.86
N PRO A 285 11.31 -12.83 10.10
CA PRO A 285 10.57 -13.23 11.30
C PRO A 285 9.37 -12.29 11.55
N GLY A 286 8.42 -12.74 12.36
CA GLY A 286 7.23 -11.96 12.75
C GLY A 286 7.51 -10.63 13.43
N ASP A 287 8.73 -10.43 13.95
CA ASP A 287 9.25 -9.14 14.41
C ASP A 287 8.99 -8.00 13.41
N VAL A 288 9.20 -8.24 12.11
CA VAL A 288 9.01 -7.23 11.05
C VAL A 288 7.59 -6.69 11.04
N TRP A 289 6.61 -7.54 11.35
CA TRP A 289 5.20 -7.16 11.42
C TRP A 289 4.86 -6.50 12.75
N TRP A 290 5.30 -7.06 13.89
CA TRP A 290 4.91 -6.56 15.21
C TRP A 290 5.66 -5.30 15.65
N ARG A 291 6.87 -5.03 15.13
CA ARG A 291 7.62 -3.79 15.43
C ARG A 291 7.33 -2.63 14.48
N THR A 292 6.75 -2.89 13.30
CA THR A 292 6.24 -1.84 12.41
C THR A 292 4.98 -1.20 13.02
N TRP A 293 4.83 0.12 12.92
CA TRP A 293 3.82 0.86 13.68
C TRP A 293 2.49 0.94 12.93
N ARG A 294 1.37 0.66 13.62
CA ARG A 294 0.01 0.82 13.07
C ARG A 294 -0.30 2.31 12.93
N THR A 295 -0.09 3.05 14.01
CA THR A 295 0.08 4.50 14.07
C THR A 295 1.37 4.79 14.86
N LEU A 296 1.97 5.98 14.72
CA LEU A 296 3.14 6.36 15.51
C LEU A 296 2.83 6.24 17.02
N PRO A 297 3.58 5.42 17.79
CA PRO A 297 3.21 5.07 19.15
C PRO A 297 3.53 6.18 20.17
N PRO A 298 2.80 6.26 21.30
CA PRO A 298 3.25 7.04 22.45
C PRO A 298 4.57 6.48 23.01
N LYS A 299 5.33 7.30 23.73
CA LYS A 299 6.60 6.89 24.34
C LYS A 299 6.41 5.69 25.29
N GLN A 300 7.23 4.66 25.11
CA GLN A 300 7.42 3.56 26.06
C GLN A 300 8.62 3.80 26.98
N CYS A 301 9.63 4.51 26.46
CA CYS A 301 10.88 4.85 27.14
C CYS A 301 11.17 6.35 26.97
N ASP A 302 11.93 6.94 27.90
CA ASP A 302 12.32 8.37 27.83
C ASP A 302 13.13 8.70 26.56
N THR A 303 13.86 7.70 26.04
CA THR A 303 14.63 7.78 24.79
C THR A 303 13.78 7.70 23.52
N ASP A 304 12.49 7.37 23.61
CA ASP A 304 11.66 7.28 22.41
C ASP A 304 11.47 8.67 21.78
N PRO A 305 11.45 8.77 20.44
CA PRO A 305 11.21 10.02 19.73
C PRO A 305 9.87 10.65 20.14
N ASP A 306 9.81 11.98 20.03
CA ASP A 306 8.52 12.67 20.10
C ASP A 306 7.87 12.69 18.72
N PHE A 307 6.64 12.19 18.66
CA PHE A 307 5.79 12.19 17.47
C PHE A 307 4.64 13.21 17.56
N SER A 308 4.71 14.18 18.48
CA SER A 308 3.74 15.28 18.60
C SER A 308 3.54 16.09 17.30
N TRP A 309 4.53 16.07 16.40
CA TRP A 309 4.50 16.71 15.10
C TRP A 309 3.56 16.05 14.07
N GLN A 310 3.07 14.82 14.30
CA GLN A 310 2.27 14.02 13.34
C GLN A 310 0.86 14.58 13.03
N GLY A 311 0.58 15.80 13.46
CA GLY A 311 -0.68 16.51 13.29
C GLY A 311 -1.76 16.10 14.29
N GLN A 312 -2.01 14.80 14.50
CA GLN A 312 -3.00 14.29 15.47
C GLN A 312 -2.37 13.21 16.35
N VAL A 313 -2.49 13.32 17.69
CA VAL A 313 -1.98 12.27 18.60
C VAL A 313 -2.93 11.06 18.57
N PRO A 314 -2.46 9.83 18.28
CA PRO A 314 -3.35 8.68 18.14
C PRO A 314 -3.97 8.27 19.48
N VAL A 315 -5.27 7.97 19.46
CA VAL A 315 -5.98 7.39 20.60
C VAL A 315 -5.97 5.87 20.45
N GLY A 316 -5.84 5.11 21.56
CA GLY A 316 -5.76 3.66 21.46
C GLY A 316 -5.30 2.99 22.75
N TYR A 317 -4.77 1.79 22.62
CA TYR A 317 -4.31 0.98 23.75
C TYR A 317 -3.07 0.14 23.41
N TRP A 318 -2.30 -0.19 24.45
CA TRP A 318 -1.23 -1.17 24.37
C TRP A 318 -1.80 -2.59 24.48
N LYS A 319 -1.41 -3.46 23.56
CA LYS A 319 -1.78 -4.88 23.55
C LYS A 319 -0.51 -5.73 23.49
N THR A 320 -0.45 -6.81 24.27
CA THR A 320 0.61 -7.80 24.15
C THR A 320 0.14 -8.92 23.24
N ILE A 321 0.81 -9.09 22.10
CA ILE A 321 0.55 -10.15 21.13
C ILE A 321 1.63 -11.21 21.25
N ARG A 322 1.23 -12.49 21.27
CA ARG A 322 2.15 -13.61 21.10
C ARG A 322 2.28 -13.90 19.61
N ASP A 323 3.49 -13.77 19.09
CA ASP A 323 3.81 -14.02 17.69
C ASP A 323 3.59 -15.51 17.33
N PRO A 324 2.84 -15.80 16.26
CA PRO A 324 2.49 -17.17 15.89
C PRO A 324 3.65 -17.99 15.29
N GLN A 325 4.73 -17.36 14.81
CA GLN A 325 5.92 -18.07 14.33
C GLN A 325 6.85 -18.47 15.49
N SER A 326 7.25 -17.49 16.31
CA SER A 326 8.33 -17.62 17.29
C SER A 326 7.85 -17.83 18.72
N GLY A 327 6.56 -17.60 19.00
CA GLY A 327 6.02 -17.58 20.36
C GLY A 327 6.48 -16.38 21.21
N LYS A 328 7.32 -15.49 20.67
CA LYS A 328 7.79 -14.25 21.32
C LYS A 328 6.62 -13.31 21.60
N GLN A 329 6.72 -12.51 22.66
CA GLN A 329 5.71 -11.51 22.99
C GLN A 329 6.15 -10.13 22.50
N PHE A 330 5.23 -9.43 21.85
CA PHE A 330 5.40 -8.06 21.37
C PHE A 330 4.35 -7.16 22.00
N ARG A 331 4.77 -6.02 22.55
CA ARG A 331 3.88 -4.98 23.05
C ARG A 331 3.65 -3.97 21.93
N VAL A 332 2.45 -4.02 21.34
CA VAL A 332 2.07 -3.19 20.19
C VAL A 332 1.08 -2.10 20.60
N TRP A 333 1.20 -0.93 19.96
CA TRP A 333 0.21 0.14 20.08
C TRP A 333 -0.84 -0.05 19.00
N GLU A 334 -2.05 -0.43 19.39
CA GLU A 334 -3.22 -0.40 18.51
C GLU A 334 -3.87 0.99 18.67
N GLY A 335 -3.35 1.97 17.92
CA GLY A 335 -3.87 3.33 17.84
C GLY A 335 -4.80 3.58 16.66
N HIS A 336 -5.51 4.70 16.69
CA HIS A 336 -6.30 5.24 15.60
C HIS A 336 -6.29 6.78 15.62
N TYR A 337 -6.63 7.37 14.49
CA TYR A 337 -6.99 8.78 14.37
C TYR A 337 -8.52 8.89 14.29
N THR A 338 -9.09 9.99 14.77
CA THR A 338 -10.51 10.32 14.59
C THR A 338 -10.64 11.43 13.55
N TYR A 339 -11.59 11.29 12.62
CA TYR A 339 -11.93 12.36 11.68
C TYR A 339 -12.57 13.54 12.45
N PRO A 340 -12.03 14.77 12.35
CA PRO A 340 -12.45 15.90 13.17
C PRO A 340 -13.97 16.15 13.18
N GLY A 341 -14.52 16.39 14.37
CA GLY A 341 -15.95 16.64 14.57
C GLY A 341 -16.88 15.43 14.43
N THR A 342 -16.35 14.20 14.31
CA THR A 342 -17.17 12.98 14.17
C THR A 342 -16.65 11.81 15.01
N THR A 343 -17.33 10.66 14.92
CA THR A 343 -16.91 9.37 15.50
C THR A 343 -16.20 8.45 14.49
N LEU A 344 -15.87 8.94 13.28
CA LEU A 344 -15.23 8.15 12.24
C LEU A 344 -13.74 7.93 12.57
N THR A 345 -13.42 6.77 13.12
CA THR A 345 -12.05 6.34 13.41
C THR A 345 -11.38 5.72 12.17
N HIS A 346 -10.08 5.93 12.01
CA HIS A 346 -9.29 5.39 10.90
C HIS A 346 -7.83 5.14 11.30
N ILE A 347 -7.14 4.31 10.51
CA ILE A 347 -5.67 4.30 10.49
C ILE A 347 -5.23 5.19 9.32
N PRO A 348 -4.45 6.25 9.54
CA PRO A 348 -3.88 7.05 8.46
C PRO A 348 -2.74 6.30 7.78
N THR A 349 -2.62 6.50 6.46
CA THR A 349 -1.42 6.13 5.70
C THR A 349 -0.31 7.16 5.93
N TRP A 350 0.87 6.99 5.34
CA TRP A 350 1.97 7.94 5.54
C TRP A 350 1.65 9.29 4.92
N GLY A 351 1.35 9.31 3.62
CA GLY A 351 1.05 10.52 2.83
C GLY A 351 -0.44 10.89 2.75
N GLY A 352 -1.34 10.09 3.32
CA GLY A 352 -2.80 10.24 3.18
C GLY A 352 -3.37 9.72 1.86
N GLY A 353 -2.56 9.06 1.01
CA GLY A 353 -2.95 8.60 -0.32
C GLY A 353 -3.67 7.25 -0.32
N MET A 354 -4.70 7.09 -1.15
CA MET A 354 -5.50 5.84 -1.19
C MET A 354 -4.72 4.61 -1.67
N PHE A 355 -3.74 4.75 -2.56
CA PHE A 355 -2.81 3.69 -2.97
C PHE A 355 -2.15 2.99 -1.78
N GLU A 356 -1.62 3.77 -0.83
CA GLU A 356 -0.86 3.25 0.31
C GLU A 356 -1.70 2.30 1.17
N GLY A 357 -2.99 2.63 1.35
CA GLY A 357 -3.94 1.81 2.07
C GLY A 357 -4.50 0.68 1.21
N LEU A 358 -5.08 0.97 0.05
CA LEU A 358 -5.96 0.03 -0.64
C LEU A 358 -5.29 -0.88 -1.67
N MET A 359 -4.04 -0.63 -2.07
CA MET A 359 -3.41 -1.42 -3.14
C MET A 359 -3.10 -2.86 -2.70
N ALA A 360 -2.57 -3.08 -1.48
CA ALA A 360 -2.24 -4.44 -1.03
C ALA A 360 -3.47 -5.35 -0.96
N ASN A 361 -4.63 -4.81 -0.57
CA ASN A 361 -5.91 -5.52 -0.60
C ASN A 361 -6.42 -5.83 -2.03
N GLN A 362 -5.74 -5.45 -3.12
CA GLN A 362 -6.07 -5.94 -4.46
C GLN A 362 -5.46 -7.32 -4.75
N ILE A 363 -4.34 -7.65 -4.09
CA ILE A 363 -3.63 -8.93 -4.25
C ILE A 363 -3.81 -9.81 -3.01
N VAL A 364 -3.79 -9.23 -1.81
CA VAL A 364 -3.94 -9.94 -0.54
C VAL A 364 -5.39 -9.84 -0.07
N PRO A 365 -6.04 -10.92 0.41
CA PRO A 365 -7.40 -10.87 0.97
C PRO A 365 -7.50 -10.13 2.33
N GLU A 366 -7.05 -8.87 2.44
CA GLU A 366 -7.01 -8.14 3.71
C GLU A 366 -8.40 -7.87 4.30
N THR A 367 -9.39 -7.66 3.43
CA THR A 367 -10.81 -7.56 3.78
C THR A 367 -11.41 -8.86 4.32
N GLU A 368 -10.93 -10.02 3.88
CA GLU A 368 -11.44 -11.33 4.29
C GLU A 368 -10.68 -11.89 5.51
N TRP A 369 -9.36 -11.81 5.50
CA TRP A 369 -8.47 -12.36 6.55
C TRP A 369 -8.25 -11.38 7.71
N GLY A 370 -8.30 -10.07 7.43
CA GLY A 370 -8.05 -8.98 8.37
C GLY A 370 -9.29 -8.14 8.67
N ALA A 371 -10.50 -8.69 8.52
CA ALA A 371 -11.80 -7.99 8.60
C ALA A 371 -12.05 -7.11 9.84
N ARG A 372 -11.24 -7.25 10.90
CA ARG A 372 -11.32 -6.41 12.12
C ARG A 372 -10.21 -5.35 12.18
N GLY A 373 -9.07 -5.60 11.54
CA GLY A 373 -7.92 -4.71 11.44
C GLY A 373 -7.87 -4.03 10.07
N LEU A 374 -6.90 -4.39 9.22
CA LEU A 374 -6.69 -3.75 7.92
C LEU A 374 -7.93 -3.77 7.01
N GLY A 375 -8.70 -4.86 6.98
CA GLY A 375 -9.95 -4.92 6.21
C GLY A 375 -10.99 -3.86 6.63
N LEU A 376 -10.99 -3.45 7.89
CA LEU A 376 -11.80 -2.32 8.37
C LEU A 376 -11.10 -0.98 8.11
N ALA A 377 -9.76 -0.92 8.21
CA ALA A 377 -8.97 0.27 7.88
C ALA A 377 -9.18 0.72 6.42
N ASP A 378 -9.31 -0.22 5.48
CA ASP A 378 -9.60 0.05 4.07
C ASP A 378 -10.95 0.78 3.89
N ILE A 379 -12.01 0.23 4.48
CA ILE A 379 -13.35 0.84 4.47
C ILE A 379 -13.29 2.24 5.10
N ARG A 380 -12.58 2.39 6.23
CA ARG A 380 -12.43 3.67 6.93
C ARG A 380 -11.63 4.70 6.13
N LEU A 381 -10.55 4.30 5.46
CA LEU A 381 -9.75 5.19 4.62
C LEU A 381 -10.58 5.75 3.45
N ALA A 382 -11.35 4.88 2.80
CA ALA A 382 -12.24 5.29 1.71
C ALA A 382 -13.34 6.25 2.21
N GLN A 383 -13.94 5.97 3.38
CA GLN A 383 -14.90 6.88 4.03
C GLN A 383 -14.28 8.24 4.39
N VAL A 384 -13.06 8.27 4.94
CA VAL A 384 -12.34 9.51 5.28
C VAL A 384 -12.06 10.34 4.02
N GLN A 385 -11.60 9.70 2.95
CA GLN A 385 -11.30 10.35 1.66
C GLN A 385 -12.55 10.96 1.01
N MET A 386 -13.64 10.19 0.92
CA MET A 386 -14.94 10.68 0.47
C MET A 386 -15.39 11.91 1.27
N LYS A 387 -15.38 11.79 2.60
CA LYS A 387 -15.87 12.81 3.51
C LYS A 387 -15.03 14.07 3.45
N TYR A 388 -13.71 13.94 3.42
CA TYR A 388 -12.80 15.08 3.38
C TYR A 388 -12.95 15.87 2.07
N ALA A 389 -12.85 15.20 0.93
CA ALA A 389 -12.95 15.83 -0.39
C ALA A 389 -14.31 16.51 -0.60
N THR A 390 -15.43 15.84 -0.26
CA THR A 390 -16.78 16.36 -0.55
C THR A 390 -17.30 17.32 0.52
N GLU A 391 -17.05 17.10 1.81
CA GLU A 391 -17.59 17.95 2.88
C GLU A 391 -16.66 19.10 3.29
N GLN A 392 -15.34 18.94 3.25
CA GLN A 392 -14.41 20.00 3.67
C GLN A 392 -13.92 20.80 2.48
N LEU A 393 -13.37 20.12 1.48
CA LEU A 393 -12.81 20.75 0.28
C LEU A 393 -13.88 21.09 -0.77
N LYS A 394 -15.13 20.63 -0.58
CA LYS A 394 -16.28 20.88 -1.46
C LYS A 394 -16.09 20.40 -2.91
N LEU A 395 -15.19 19.43 -3.13
CA LEU A 395 -14.94 18.85 -4.45
C LEU A 395 -16.13 17.97 -4.88
N PRO A 396 -16.51 17.95 -6.17
CA PRO A 396 -17.64 17.14 -6.66
C PRO A 396 -17.30 15.63 -6.75
N VAL A 397 -16.00 15.31 -6.70
CA VAL A 397 -15.39 13.98 -6.78
C VAL A 397 -14.31 13.83 -5.71
N TRP A 398 -13.96 12.59 -5.38
CA TRP A 398 -12.92 12.24 -4.41
C TRP A 398 -11.87 11.28 -5.01
N GLY A 399 -10.82 10.94 -4.25
CA GLY A 399 -9.79 9.99 -4.65
C GLY A 399 -8.39 10.59 -4.70
N MET A 400 -7.88 11.09 -3.57
CA MET A 400 -6.51 11.60 -3.49
C MET A 400 -5.53 10.44 -3.29
N SER A 401 -4.62 10.25 -4.23
CA SER A 401 -3.55 9.25 -4.16
C SER A 401 -2.36 9.73 -5.00
N PRO A 402 -1.11 9.29 -4.71
CA PRO A 402 0.05 9.63 -5.54
C PRO A 402 -0.21 9.34 -7.02
N SER A 403 0.10 10.32 -7.88
CA SER A 403 -0.14 10.31 -9.32
C SER A 403 0.70 11.37 -10.02
N SER A 404 0.61 11.46 -11.34
CA SER A 404 1.12 12.61 -12.10
C SER A 404 0.41 13.92 -11.71
N THR A 405 1.01 15.06 -12.03
CA THR A 405 0.36 16.38 -11.91
C THR A 405 -0.71 16.58 -12.99
N ALA A 406 -1.81 17.25 -12.63
CA ALA A 406 -2.93 17.53 -13.54
C ALA A 406 -2.67 18.77 -14.43
N ASP A 407 -1.51 18.82 -15.09
CA ASP A 407 -1.02 19.99 -15.85
C ASP A 407 -0.15 19.64 -17.08
N ASP A 408 -0.11 18.37 -17.49
CA ASP A 408 0.72 17.83 -18.58
C ASP A 408 2.24 18.06 -18.47
N SER A 409 2.75 18.61 -17.37
CA SER A 409 4.20 18.84 -17.17
C SER A 409 5.01 17.55 -17.00
N GLY A 410 4.34 16.41 -16.79
CA GLY A 410 4.97 15.13 -16.44
C GLY A 410 5.47 15.07 -14.99
N GLY A 411 5.16 16.08 -14.17
CA GLY A 411 5.39 16.07 -12.73
C GLY A 411 4.66 14.93 -12.01
N TYR A 412 5.04 14.67 -10.75
CA TYR A 412 4.46 13.63 -9.91
C TYR A 412 4.35 14.12 -8.47
N GLY A 413 3.23 13.84 -7.81
CA GLY A 413 2.94 14.27 -6.45
C GLY A 413 2.54 13.12 -5.53
N ILE A 414 2.60 13.35 -4.21
CA ILE A 414 2.11 12.39 -3.21
C ILE A 414 0.57 12.42 -3.09
N PHE A 415 -0.07 13.54 -3.44
CA PHE A 415 -1.53 13.81 -3.41
C PHE A 415 -2.35 12.92 -2.45
N GLY A 416 -2.64 13.40 -1.25
CA GLY A 416 -3.32 12.60 -0.23
C GLY A 416 -4.18 13.47 0.69
N ALA A 417 -5.21 12.87 1.30
CA ALA A 417 -6.00 13.55 2.31
C ALA A 417 -5.18 13.63 3.61
N VAL A 418 -4.51 14.75 3.83
CA VAL A 418 -3.68 15.02 5.02
C VAL A 418 -4.40 15.89 6.05
N GLY A 419 -5.49 16.56 5.66
CA GLY A 419 -6.33 17.36 6.55
C GLY A 419 -5.91 18.82 6.73
N LEU A 420 -5.28 19.47 5.74
CA LEU A 420 -4.82 20.88 5.87
C LEU A 420 -5.97 21.82 6.27
N ALA A 421 -7.18 21.57 5.77
CA ALA A 421 -8.35 22.40 6.04
C ALA A 421 -8.80 22.40 7.52
N PHE A 422 -8.35 21.44 8.34
CA PHE A 422 -8.70 21.36 9.77
C PHE A 422 -7.72 22.05 10.72
N GLY A 423 -6.58 22.53 10.20
CA GLY A 423 -5.52 23.14 11.01
C GLY A 423 -4.75 22.17 11.91
N ALA A 424 -3.85 22.72 12.71
CA ALA A 424 -2.99 21.94 13.61
C ALA A 424 -3.81 21.19 14.68
N GLY A 425 -3.41 19.95 15.00
CA GLY A 425 -4.13 19.05 15.91
C GLY A 425 -5.01 17.99 15.21
N ASN A 426 -5.31 18.19 13.91
CA ASN A 426 -6.42 17.52 13.24
C ASN A 426 -6.06 16.81 11.91
N ALA A 427 -4.79 16.44 11.72
CA ALA A 427 -4.35 15.78 10.48
C ALA A 427 -5.03 14.40 10.25
N LEU A 428 -5.02 13.97 8.99
CA LEU A 428 -5.53 12.71 8.46
C LEU A 428 -4.42 11.77 7.90
N SER A 429 -3.15 12.17 8.00
CA SER A 429 -1.98 11.40 7.58
C SER A 429 -0.92 11.30 8.69
N GLN A 430 -0.01 10.31 8.63
CA GLN A 430 1.04 10.18 9.64
C GLN A 430 2.15 11.22 9.51
N CYS A 431 2.44 11.71 8.29
CA CYS A 431 3.46 12.74 8.10
C CYS A 431 2.96 14.19 8.32
N GLY A 432 1.68 14.38 8.61
CA GLY A 432 1.06 15.69 8.80
C GLY A 432 1.29 16.64 7.62
N GLY A 433 1.53 17.93 7.92
CA GLY A 433 1.93 18.94 6.92
C GLY A 433 3.36 18.79 6.39
N GLY A 434 4.04 17.66 6.64
CA GLY A 434 5.41 17.40 6.21
C GLY A 434 5.53 16.82 4.80
N CYS A 435 4.57 15.99 4.35
CA CYS A 435 4.54 15.51 2.95
C CYS A 435 3.69 16.38 2.03
N ALA A 436 2.97 17.36 2.58
CA ALA A 436 1.83 17.96 1.96
C ALA A 436 1.79 19.46 2.20
N ASN A 437 1.56 20.20 1.13
CA ASN A 437 1.35 21.65 1.12
C ASN A 437 0.02 21.97 0.40
N GLU A 438 -0.30 23.25 0.28
CA GLU A 438 -1.57 23.75 -0.25
C GLU A 438 -1.93 23.20 -1.66
N THR A 439 -0.96 22.77 -2.49
CA THR A 439 -1.26 22.17 -3.80
C THR A 439 -1.52 20.65 -3.74
N THR A 440 -1.13 19.98 -2.66
CA THR A 440 -1.22 18.50 -2.56
C THR A 440 -2.61 17.95 -2.25
N GLU A 441 -3.57 18.80 -1.86
CA GLU A 441 -4.99 18.41 -1.66
C GLU A 441 -5.89 18.96 -2.79
N THR A 442 -5.32 19.23 -3.97
CA THR A 442 -6.04 19.82 -5.12
C THR A 442 -6.24 18.87 -6.31
N THR A 443 -5.59 17.71 -6.29
CA THR A 443 -5.61 16.72 -7.37
C THR A 443 -6.23 15.42 -6.87
N VAL A 444 -7.12 14.84 -7.67
CA VAL A 444 -7.60 13.47 -7.52
C VAL A 444 -7.11 12.62 -8.68
N THR A 445 -7.07 11.31 -8.49
CA THR A 445 -6.67 10.36 -9.51
C THR A 445 -7.71 9.24 -9.65
N PRO A 446 -8.08 8.84 -10.89
CA PRO A 446 -9.12 7.84 -11.10
C PRO A 446 -8.86 6.50 -10.41
N HIS A 447 -7.62 5.99 -10.36
CA HIS A 447 -7.33 4.66 -9.78
C HIS A 447 -7.70 4.57 -8.30
N ALA A 448 -7.65 5.67 -7.55
CA ALA A 448 -8.08 5.72 -6.15
C ALA A 448 -9.56 5.34 -5.97
N SER A 449 -10.40 5.65 -6.98
CA SER A 449 -11.81 5.24 -6.99
C SER A 449 -11.96 3.76 -7.32
N PHE A 450 -11.15 3.23 -8.24
CA PHE A 450 -11.15 1.80 -8.58
C PHE A 450 -10.72 0.94 -7.40
N LEU A 451 -9.62 1.28 -6.72
CA LEU A 451 -9.14 0.57 -5.53
C LEU A 451 -10.23 0.41 -4.45
N ALA A 452 -11.16 1.37 -4.36
CA ALA A 452 -12.25 1.38 -3.40
C ALA A 452 -13.45 0.48 -3.78
N LEU A 453 -13.52 -0.06 -5.02
CA LEU A 453 -14.61 -0.94 -5.47
C LEU A 453 -14.78 -2.18 -4.56
N GLY A 454 -13.69 -2.70 -3.99
CA GLY A 454 -13.71 -3.84 -3.09
C GLY A 454 -14.16 -3.55 -1.65
N VAL A 455 -14.49 -2.30 -1.31
CA VAL A 455 -14.86 -1.88 0.07
C VAL A 455 -16.05 -0.92 0.17
N ILE A 456 -16.24 -0.05 -0.83
CA ILE A 456 -17.41 0.85 -0.97
C ILE A 456 -17.89 0.86 -2.44
N PRO A 457 -18.33 -0.30 -2.98
CA PRO A 457 -18.58 -0.52 -4.40
C PRO A 457 -19.52 0.50 -5.08
N GLN A 458 -20.62 0.88 -4.43
CA GLN A 458 -21.62 1.77 -5.02
C GLN A 458 -21.12 3.22 -5.07
N GLU A 459 -20.48 3.68 -4.00
CA GLU A 459 -19.85 4.99 -3.90
C GLU A 459 -18.67 5.13 -4.86
N ALA A 460 -17.85 4.08 -4.98
CA ALA A 460 -16.74 3.99 -5.93
C ALA A 460 -17.24 4.06 -7.39
N TYR A 461 -18.25 3.24 -7.76
CA TYR A 461 -18.87 3.29 -9.08
C TYR A 461 -19.44 4.69 -9.39
N ALA A 462 -20.18 5.28 -8.44
CA ALA A 462 -20.76 6.60 -8.61
C ALA A 462 -19.69 7.69 -8.79
N ASN A 463 -18.52 7.57 -8.15
CA ASN A 463 -17.41 8.49 -8.35
C ASN A 463 -16.72 8.29 -9.71
N ILE A 464 -16.51 7.04 -10.15
CA ILE A 464 -15.96 6.72 -11.48
C ILE A 464 -16.81 7.35 -12.60
N GLU A 465 -18.12 7.21 -12.54
CA GLU A 465 -19.02 7.81 -13.54
C GLU A 465 -19.07 9.34 -13.44
N LYS A 466 -19.00 9.92 -12.23
CA LYS A 466 -18.87 11.38 -12.06
C LYS A 466 -17.58 11.92 -12.67
N LEU A 467 -16.45 11.22 -12.51
CA LEU A 467 -15.18 11.62 -13.11
C LEU A 467 -15.32 11.73 -14.64
N ARG A 468 -15.92 10.72 -15.29
CA ARG A 468 -16.19 10.72 -16.75
C ARG A 468 -17.19 11.79 -17.17
N ALA A 469 -18.23 12.03 -16.38
CA ALA A 469 -19.30 12.97 -16.72
C ALA A 469 -18.89 14.44 -16.53
N LEU A 470 -18.05 14.75 -15.53
CA LEU A 470 -17.60 16.11 -15.23
C LEU A 470 -16.28 16.48 -15.92
N TYR A 471 -15.43 15.49 -16.20
CA TYR A 471 -14.11 15.66 -16.82
C TYR A 471 -13.97 14.70 -18.00
N PRO A 472 -14.73 14.90 -19.11
CA PRO A 472 -14.74 13.96 -20.24
C PRO A 472 -13.36 13.74 -20.87
N ASP A 473 -12.50 14.76 -20.87
CA ASP A 473 -11.13 14.70 -21.38
C ASP A 473 -10.21 13.78 -20.54
N SER A 474 -10.64 13.39 -19.32
CA SER A 474 -9.91 12.43 -18.46
C SER A 474 -10.02 10.97 -18.91
N TYR A 475 -10.73 10.66 -19.99
CA TYR A 475 -10.98 9.30 -20.46
C TYR A 475 -10.91 9.18 -21.99
N SER A 476 -10.20 8.17 -22.50
CA SER A 476 -10.28 7.78 -23.92
C SER A 476 -10.31 6.27 -24.10
N ALA A 477 -11.04 5.79 -25.10
CA ALA A 477 -11.22 4.36 -25.37
C ALA A 477 -9.92 3.63 -25.78
N ASP A 478 -8.84 4.37 -26.05
CA ASP A 478 -7.55 3.84 -26.48
C ASP A 478 -6.56 3.56 -25.31
N GLY A 479 -7.00 3.79 -24.07
CA GLY A 479 -6.21 3.51 -22.87
C GLY A 479 -6.94 3.70 -21.52
N GLY A 480 -8.26 3.94 -21.51
CA GLY A 480 -9.04 4.16 -20.30
C GLY A 480 -8.85 5.57 -19.72
N PHE A 481 -8.76 5.67 -18.39
CA PHE A 481 -8.53 6.95 -17.72
C PHE A 481 -7.11 7.49 -17.91
N PHE A 482 -6.95 8.80 -17.82
CA PHE A 482 -5.67 9.47 -17.59
C PHE A 482 -5.37 9.62 -16.09
N ASP A 483 -4.11 9.90 -15.76
CA ASP A 483 -3.55 9.79 -14.41
C ASP A 483 -4.19 10.68 -13.36
N ALA A 484 -4.55 11.92 -13.72
CA ALA A 484 -4.79 12.97 -12.73
C ALA A 484 -5.78 14.02 -13.22
N ILE A 485 -6.60 14.52 -12.31
CA ILE A 485 -7.60 15.57 -12.51
C ILE A 485 -7.50 16.57 -11.37
N ASN A 486 -7.50 17.87 -11.65
CA ASN A 486 -7.73 18.91 -10.65
C ASN A 486 -9.23 19.25 -10.65
N PRO A 487 -10.02 18.85 -9.64
CA PRO A 487 -11.48 19.01 -9.71
C PRO A 487 -11.96 20.46 -9.69
N THR A 488 -11.12 21.39 -9.23
CA THR A 488 -11.41 22.83 -9.11
C THR A 488 -11.20 23.57 -10.42
N THR A 489 -10.16 23.23 -11.18
CA THR A 489 -9.85 23.88 -12.47
C THR A 489 -10.37 23.11 -13.68
N GLY A 490 -10.66 21.82 -13.52
CA GLY A 490 -10.98 20.90 -14.62
C GLY A 490 -9.78 20.45 -15.43
N ALA A 491 -8.55 20.82 -15.03
CA ALA A 491 -7.33 20.41 -15.71
C ALA A 491 -7.08 18.90 -15.54
N VAL A 492 -6.52 18.28 -16.59
CA VAL A 492 -6.24 16.85 -16.69
C VAL A 492 -4.75 16.67 -17.00
N GLY A 493 -4.11 15.69 -16.37
CA GLY A 493 -2.77 15.23 -16.74
C GLY A 493 -2.87 14.01 -17.63
N HIS A 494 -2.73 14.19 -18.95
CA HIS A 494 -2.89 13.20 -20.03
C HIS A 494 -1.73 12.19 -20.12
N ARG A 495 -1.16 11.83 -18.98
CA ARG A 495 -0.24 10.70 -18.82
C ARG A 495 -1.03 9.48 -18.37
N ARG A 496 -0.47 8.29 -18.58
CA ARG A 496 -0.90 7.04 -17.97
C ARG A 496 0.33 6.34 -17.43
N LEU A 497 0.41 6.18 -16.11
CA LEU A 497 1.45 5.36 -15.48
C LEU A 497 1.03 3.88 -15.53
N VAL A 498 1.98 2.98 -15.79
CA VAL A 498 1.72 1.53 -15.79
C VAL A 498 1.15 1.07 -14.45
N LEU A 499 1.70 1.59 -13.35
CA LEU A 499 1.26 1.30 -11.98
C LEU A 499 -0.22 1.64 -11.76
N ASP A 500 -0.64 2.81 -12.23
CA ASP A 500 -1.97 3.36 -11.96
C ASP A 500 -3.03 2.68 -12.84
N GLN A 501 -2.69 2.36 -14.10
CA GLN A 501 -3.51 1.49 -14.95
C GLN A 501 -3.59 0.06 -14.44
N SER A 502 -2.51 -0.48 -13.85
CA SER A 502 -2.52 -1.81 -13.26
C SER A 502 -3.40 -1.89 -12.02
N MET A 503 -3.42 -0.84 -11.19
CA MET A 503 -4.37 -0.74 -10.07
C MET A 503 -5.82 -0.75 -10.54
N ILE A 504 -6.13 -0.07 -11.64
CA ILE A 504 -7.46 -0.12 -12.28
C ILE A 504 -7.78 -1.56 -12.72
N MET A 505 -6.85 -2.24 -13.41
CA MET A 505 -7.06 -3.64 -13.85
C MET A 505 -7.28 -4.62 -12.69
N MET A 506 -6.46 -4.56 -11.63
CA MET A 506 -6.60 -5.45 -10.47
C MET A 506 -7.90 -5.24 -9.72
N ALA A 507 -8.33 -3.98 -9.55
CA ALA A 507 -9.59 -3.67 -8.89
C ALA A 507 -10.81 -4.10 -9.73
N LEU A 508 -10.74 -3.92 -11.06
CA LEU A 508 -11.75 -4.39 -12.00
C LEU A 508 -11.84 -5.91 -12.03
N ASP A 509 -10.71 -6.62 -11.97
CA ASP A 509 -10.71 -8.08 -11.81
C ASP A 509 -11.44 -8.51 -10.54
N ASN A 510 -11.05 -7.98 -9.37
CA ASN A 510 -11.68 -8.35 -8.11
C ASN A 510 -13.20 -8.08 -8.13
N ALA A 511 -13.62 -6.91 -8.64
CA ALA A 511 -15.03 -6.50 -8.70
C ALA A 511 -15.89 -7.32 -9.69
N LEU A 512 -15.30 -7.83 -10.78
CA LEU A 512 -16.03 -8.47 -11.89
C LEU A 512 -15.84 -9.99 -11.97
N ALA A 513 -14.71 -10.51 -11.51
CA ALA A 513 -14.32 -11.93 -11.52
C ALA A 513 -14.38 -12.60 -10.13
N ASN A 514 -15.03 -11.96 -9.14
CA ASN A 514 -15.25 -12.47 -7.78
C ASN A 514 -13.94 -12.69 -7.01
N ASN A 515 -13.16 -11.62 -6.81
CA ASN A 515 -11.87 -11.65 -6.11
C ASN A 515 -10.84 -12.63 -6.72
N ALA A 516 -10.82 -12.82 -8.05
CA ALA A 516 -9.95 -13.82 -8.70
C ALA A 516 -8.47 -13.53 -8.46
N MET A 517 -8.04 -12.27 -8.61
CA MET A 517 -6.69 -11.79 -8.30
C MET A 517 -6.25 -12.17 -6.88
N ARG A 518 -7.04 -11.78 -5.87
CA ARG A 518 -6.86 -12.17 -4.46
C ARG A 518 -6.80 -13.69 -4.29
N GLY A 519 -7.66 -14.40 -5.01
CA GLY A 519 -7.75 -15.85 -5.01
C GLY A 519 -6.53 -16.56 -5.59
N HIS A 520 -5.73 -15.93 -6.46
CA HIS A 520 -4.46 -16.50 -6.94
C HIS A 520 -3.37 -16.40 -5.88
N PHE A 521 -3.16 -15.21 -5.31
CA PHE A 521 -2.23 -15.03 -4.18
C PHE A 521 -2.61 -15.96 -3.01
N ALA A 522 -3.89 -16.06 -2.67
CA ALA A 522 -4.38 -16.88 -1.56
C ALA A 522 -4.18 -18.40 -1.73
N LYS A 523 -3.91 -18.88 -2.95
CA LYS A 523 -3.54 -20.28 -3.22
C LYS A 523 -2.04 -20.52 -3.08
N ASP A 524 -1.23 -19.47 -3.10
CA ASP A 524 0.22 -19.58 -3.00
C ASP A 524 0.61 -20.06 -1.58
N PRO A 525 1.48 -21.07 -1.43
CA PRO A 525 1.93 -21.52 -0.12
C PRO A 525 2.46 -20.40 0.77
N ALA A 526 3.16 -19.40 0.21
CA ALA A 526 3.72 -18.28 0.97
C ALA A 526 2.65 -17.29 1.50
N SER A 527 1.40 -17.37 1.04
CA SER A 527 0.30 -16.53 1.56
C SER A 527 -0.08 -16.84 3.02
N TRP A 528 0.44 -17.94 3.59
CA TRP A 528 0.19 -18.35 4.98
C TRP A 528 0.48 -17.22 5.97
N ALA A 529 1.55 -16.44 5.75
CA ALA A 529 1.96 -15.37 6.65
C ALA A 529 0.94 -14.23 6.64
N ALA A 530 0.53 -13.76 5.47
CA ALA A 530 -0.52 -12.75 5.36
C ALA A 530 -1.79 -13.18 6.12
N ARG A 531 -2.29 -14.39 5.85
CA ARG A 531 -3.51 -14.93 6.49
C ARG A 531 -3.40 -14.99 8.02
N VAL A 532 -2.28 -15.46 8.54
CA VAL A 532 -2.05 -15.64 9.99
C VAL A 532 -1.93 -14.29 10.71
N TYR A 533 -1.17 -13.35 10.15
CA TYR A 533 -0.89 -12.08 10.82
C TYR A 533 -2.07 -11.10 10.70
N LEU A 534 -2.75 -11.05 9.56
CA LEU A 534 -4.00 -10.29 9.39
C LEU A 534 -5.10 -10.74 10.37
N GLY A 535 -5.25 -12.05 10.58
CA GLY A 535 -6.25 -12.59 11.51
C GLY A 535 -5.97 -12.30 13.00
N ALA A 536 -4.72 -11.99 13.35
CA ALA A 536 -4.29 -11.64 14.70
C ALA A 536 -4.45 -10.14 15.04
N GLU A 537 -4.55 -9.26 14.03
CA GLU A 537 -4.89 -7.85 14.22
C GLU A 537 -6.30 -7.68 14.81
N THR A 538 -6.45 -6.76 15.76
CA THR A 538 -7.78 -6.28 16.19
C THR A 538 -8.00 -4.81 15.87
N MET A 539 -6.95 -3.99 15.99
CA MET A 539 -6.93 -2.53 15.82
C MET A 539 -7.95 -1.78 16.69
N SER A 540 -7.72 -0.47 16.86
CA SER A 540 -8.60 0.39 17.65
C SER A 540 -9.63 1.12 16.77
N LEU A 541 -10.35 0.41 15.89
CA LEU A 541 -11.28 1.00 14.90
C LEU A 541 -12.77 0.86 15.24
N ARG A 542 -13.10 0.56 16.50
CA ARG A 542 -14.44 0.17 16.98
C ARG A 542 -14.89 1.02 18.16
#